data_AF-A0A847E0W3-F1
#
_entry.id   AF-A0A847E0W3-F1
#
_cell.length_a   1.000
_cell.length_b   1.000
_cell.length_c   1.000
_cell.angle_alpha   90.00
_cell.angle_beta   90.00
_cell.angle_gamma   90.00
#
_symmetry.space_group_name_H-M   'P 1'
#
loop_
_entity.id
_entity.type
_entity.pdbx_description
1 polymer ?
#
loop_
_entity_poly.entity_id
_entity_poly.type
_entity_poly.pdbx_seq_one_letter_code
_entity_poly.pdbx_strand_id
1 'polypeptide(L)'
;DRASGQAVFFDGQRVEAPEKTQDRLSVLAQLGLLLAAGDGASLGAGYTFEFPMLATSRITRSQWRIEEPEELRFEAGTVVAIPIRRLVPPGDDSPSIVVWFDPDRLPWPVRVRVAEADGQALDQVLQRID
;
A
#
# COMPACT_ATOMS: atom_id res chain seq x y z
N ASP A 1 -11.62 11.77 13.09
CA ASP A 1 -11.49 12.37 14.43
C ASP A 1 -11.08 11.29 15.42
N ARG A 2 -9.81 11.32 15.84
CA ARG A 2 -9.24 10.33 16.76
C ARG A 2 -9.83 10.46 18.18
N ALA A 3 -10.23 11.66 18.59
CA ALA A 3 -10.78 11.89 19.92
C ALA A 3 -12.17 11.25 20.06
N SER A 4 -12.97 11.26 19.00
CA SER A 4 -14.30 10.63 18.97
C SER A 4 -14.30 9.19 18.43
N GLY A 5 -13.16 8.68 17.94
CA GLY A 5 -13.09 7.35 17.33
C GLY A 5 -13.87 7.25 16.01
N GLN A 6 -14.02 8.35 15.28
CA GLN A 6 -14.82 8.41 14.05
C GLN A 6 -13.98 8.74 12.82
N ALA A 7 -14.36 8.21 11.67
CA ALA A 7 -13.93 8.73 10.37
C ALA A 7 -14.94 9.76 9.87
N VAL A 8 -14.44 10.82 9.23
CA VAL A 8 -15.26 11.87 8.61
C VAL A 8 -14.88 11.93 7.14
N PHE A 9 -15.83 11.70 6.25
CA PHE A 9 -15.62 11.74 4.80
C PHE A 9 -15.91 13.13 4.23
N PHE A 10 -15.54 13.32 2.96
CA PHE A 10 -15.64 14.62 2.29
C PHE A 10 -17.06 15.17 2.22
N ASP A 11 -18.07 14.29 2.12
CA ASP A 11 -19.49 14.63 2.15
C ASP A 11 -20.03 14.95 3.55
N GLY A 12 -19.17 14.92 4.57
CA GLY A 12 -19.53 15.14 5.98
C GLY A 12 -20.10 13.91 6.68
N GLN A 13 -20.21 12.76 5.99
CA GLN A 13 -20.61 11.50 6.61
C GLN A 13 -19.62 11.13 7.72
N ARG A 14 -20.17 10.76 8.88
CA ARG A 14 -19.42 10.26 10.02
C ARG A 14 -19.72 8.79 10.23
N VAL A 15 -18.68 8.00 10.40
CA VAL A 15 -18.79 6.57 10.73
C VAL A 15 -17.85 6.23 11.88
N GLU A 16 -18.21 5.22 12.66
CA GLU A 16 -17.29 4.67 13.65
C GLU A 16 -16.06 4.08 12.95
N ALA A 17 -14.87 4.41 13.44
CA ALA A 17 -13.61 3.89 12.92
C ALA A 17 -13.15 2.72 13.79
N PRO A 18 -13.06 1.49 13.24
CA PRO A 18 -12.50 0.36 13.97
C PRO A 18 -11.10 0.67 14.51
N GLU A 19 -10.70 -0.01 15.59
CA GLU A 19 -9.32 0.06 16.05
C GLU A 19 -8.34 -0.28 14.93
N LYS A 20 -7.17 0.38 14.96
CA LYS A 20 -6.11 0.23 13.93
C LYS A 20 -6.53 0.67 12.53
N THR A 21 -7.62 1.43 12.38
CA THR A 21 -7.95 2.09 11.10
C THR A 21 -6.80 3.01 10.68
N GLN A 22 -6.39 2.87 9.42
CA GLN A 22 -5.30 3.66 8.85
C GLN A 22 -5.74 4.39 7.59
N ASP A 23 -5.15 5.55 7.34
CA ASP A 23 -5.20 6.18 6.03
C ASP A 23 -4.19 5.54 5.06
N ARG A 24 -4.37 5.81 3.75
CA ARG A 24 -3.52 5.21 2.70
C ARG A 24 -2.04 5.53 2.86
N LEU A 25 -1.68 6.73 3.33
CA LEU A 25 -0.28 7.12 3.48
C LEU A 25 0.38 6.37 4.64
N SER A 26 -0.32 6.26 5.77
CA SER A 26 0.13 5.48 6.92
C SER A 26 0.37 4.01 6.55
N VAL A 27 -0.48 3.44 5.69
CA VAL A 27 -0.31 2.08 5.17
C VAL A 27 1.01 1.94 4.42
N LEU A 28 1.34 2.83 3.50
CA LEU A 28 2.60 2.75 2.73
C LEU A 28 3.83 2.68 3.63
N ALA A 29 3.86 3.50 4.68
CA ALA A 29 4.94 3.49 5.67
C ALA A 29 4.99 2.18 6.47
N GLN A 30 3.83 1.65 6.89
CA GLN A 30 3.76 0.38 7.61
C GLN A 30 4.29 -0.79 6.77
N LEU A 31 3.99 -0.84 5.47
CA LEU A 31 4.46 -1.91 4.59
C LEU A 31 5.99 -2.00 4.55
N GLY A 32 6.65 -0.86 4.39
CA GLY A 32 8.12 -0.80 4.38
C GLY A 32 8.72 -1.18 5.72
N LEU A 33 8.13 -0.73 6.82
CA LEU A 33 8.57 -1.09 8.17
C LEU A 33 8.37 -2.57 8.48
N LEU A 34 7.27 -3.17 7.99
CA LEU A 34 6.99 -4.59 8.13
C LEU A 34 8.06 -5.44 7.42
N LEU A 35 8.44 -5.05 6.19
CA LEU A 35 9.54 -5.70 5.48
C LEU A 35 10.88 -5.50 6.19
N ALA A 36 11.17 -4.29 6.68
CA ALA A 36 12.44 -3.97 7.36
C ALA A 36 12.60 -4.71 8.69
N ALA A 37 11.51 -4.92 9.42
CA ALA A 37 11.49 -5.64 10.68
C ALA A 37 11.43 -7.17 10.50
N GLY A 38 11.09 -7.64 9.30
CA GLY A 38 10.91 -9.05 9.01
C GLY A 38 12.21 -9.83 8.89
N ASP A 39 12.35 -10.89 9.68
CA ASP A 39 13.29 -11.97 9.43
C ASP A 39 12.81 -12.68 8.15
N GLY A 40 13.63 -12.71 7.09
CA GLY A 40 13.26 -13.14 5.73
C GLY A 40 12.61 -14.53 5.57
N ALA A 41 12.49 -15.30 6.65
CA ALA A 41 11.76 -16.57 6.70
C ALA A 41 10.24 -16.43 6.99
N SER A 42 9.77 -15.30 7.55
CA SER A 42 8.36 -15.14 7.98
C SER A 42 7.48 -14.32 7.04
N LEU A 43 8.09 -13.46 6.22
CA LEU A 43 7.41 -12.53 5.31
C LEU A 43 7.92 -12.74 3.87
N GLY A 44 7.53 -13.85 3.26
CA GLY A 44 7.86 -14.17 1.88
C GLY A 44 6.71 -13.89 0.90
N ALA A 45 6.97 -14.14 -0.38
CA ALA A 45 5.95 -14.08 -1.42
C ALA A 45 4.75 -14.99 -1.07
N GLY A 46 3.54 -14.49 -1.34
CA GLY A 46 2.29 -15.12 -0.96
C GLY A 46 1.79 -14.77 0.44
N TYR A 47 2.61 -14.15 1.30
CA TYR A 47 2.14 -13.66 2.59
C TYR A 47 1.05 -12.60 2.39
N THR A 48 -0.02 -12.68 3.18
CA THR A 48 -1.14 -11.74 3.14
C THR A 48 -1.39 -11.13 4.50
N PHE A 49 -1.81 -9.87 4.49
CA PHE A 49 -2.17 -9.13 5.69
C PHE A 49 -3.38 -8.25 5.40
N GLU A 50 -4.06 -7.88 6.47
CA GLU A 50 -5.33 -7.19 6.39
C GLU A 50 -5.53 -6.25 7.57
N PHE A 51 -6.08 -5.08 7.28
CA PHE A 51 -6.44 -4.08 8.28
C PHE A 51 -7.55 -3.15 7.77
N PRO A 52 -8.29 -2.49 8.66
CA PRO A 52 -9.23 -1.45 8.26
C PRO A 52 -8.47 -0.24 7.67
N MET A 53 -8.88 0.19 6.49
CA MET A 53 -8.26 1.33 5.79
C MET A 53 -9.32 2.33 5.34
N LEU A 54 -9.04 3.62 5.54
CA LEU A 54 -9.83 4.72 4.99
C LEU A 54 -9.71 4.72 3.47
N ALA A 55 -10.84 4.52 2.80
CA ALA A 55 -11.03 4.81 1.39
C ALA A 55 -11.72 6.18 1.23
N THR A 56 -12.03 6.56 -0.01
CA THR A 56 -12.56 7.89 -0.34
C THR A 56 -13.89 8.20 0.37
N SER A 57 -14.78 7.21 0.50
CA SER A 57 -16.14 7.38 1.05
C SER A 57 -16.53 6.32 2.08
N ARG A 58 -15.64 5.37 2.39
CA ARG A 58 -15.92 4.25 3.31
C ARG A 58 -14.66 3.77 3.99
N ILE A 59 -14.83 3.05 5.09
CA ILE A 59 -13.75 2.21 5.65
C ILE A 59 -13.83 0.85 4.97
N THR A 60 -12.71 0.36 4.48
CA THR A 60 -12.62 -0.95 3.82
C THR A 60 -11.77 -1.90 4.63
N ARG A 61 -12.12 -3.19 4.60
CA ARG A 61 -11.23 -4.26 5.05
C ARG A 61 -10.20 -4.48 3.95
N SER A 62 -9.03 -3.85 4.08
CA SER A 62 -8.04 -3.82 3.01
C SER A 62 -7.11 -5.01 3.14
N GLN A 63 -7.20 -5.95 2.20
CA GLN A 63 -6.29 -7.08 2.09
C GLN A 63 -5.13 -6.74 1.15
N TRP A 64 -3.95 -7.23 1.49
CA TRP A 64 -2.73 -7.00 0.75
C TRP A 64 -1.90 -8.28 0.69
N ARG A 65 -1.05 -8.38 -0.32
CA ARG A 65 -0.23 -9.56 -0.61
C ARG A 65 1.18 -9.16 -1.02
N ILE A 66 2.17 -9.82 -0.45
CA ILE A 66 3.55 -9.79 -0.95
C ILE A 66 3.62 -10.70 -2.18
N GLU A 67 4.14 -10.20 -3.31
CA GLU A 67 4.34 -11.00 -4.52
C GLU A 67 5.83 -11.32 -4.72
N GLU A 68 6.13 -12.12 -5.75
CA GLU A 68 7.51 -12.48 -6.07
C GLU A 68 8.34 -11.25 -6.45
N PRO A 69 9.64 -11.19 -6.09
CA PRO A 69 10.50 -10.12 -6.52
C PRO A 69 10.54 -9.98 -8.05
N GLU A 70 10.55 -8.76 -8.54
CA GLU A 70 10.64 -8.47 -9.98
C GLU A 70 11.71 -7.41 -10.28
N GLU A 71 12.28 -7.49 -11.48
CA GLU A 71 13.24 -6.50 -11.98
C GLU A 71 12.49 -5.26 -12.50
N LEU A 72 12.75 -4.11 -11.88
CA LEU A 72 12.29 -2.81 -12.33
C LEU A 72 13.42 -2.04 -12.98
N ARG A 73 13.11 -1.37 -14.10
CA ARG A 73 14.05 -0.50 -14.81
C ARG A 73 13.63 0.95 -14.63
N PHE A 74 14.52 1.73 -14.05
CA PHE A 74 14.39 3.17 -13.88
C PHE A 74 15.49 3.88 -14.67
N GLU A 75 15.35 5.19 -14.88
CA GLU A 75 16.45 5.99 -15.45
C GLU A 75 17.71 5.92 -14.58
N ALA A 76 17.54 5.78 -13.26
CA ALA A 76 18.62 5.62 -12.29
C ALA A 76 19.31 4.24 -12.33
N GLY A 77 18.80 3.28 -13.10
CA GLY A 77 19.31 1.91 -13.18
C GLY A 77 18.25 0.86 -12.89
N THR A 78 18.72 -0.37 -12.67
CA THR A 78 17.87 -1.55 -12.45
C THR A 78 17.82 -1.91 -10.97
N VAL A 79 16.63 -2.22 -10.47
CA VAL A 79 16.37 -2.61 -9.08
C VAL A 79 15.55 -3.90 -9.06
N VAL A 80 15.95 -4.87 -8.24
CA VAL A 80 15.11 -6.04 -7.94
C VAL A 80 14.24 -5.68 -6.74
N ALA A 81 12.95 -5.46 -6.98
CA ALA A 81 12.03 -4.96 -5.97
C ALA A 81 10.98 -6.02 -5.59
N ILE A 82 10.55 -5.99 -4.32
CA ILE A 82 9.46 -6.79 -3.78
C ILE A 82 8.16 -6.00 -3.96
N PRO A 83 7.24 -6.42 -4.84
CA PRO A 83 5.91 -5.85 -4.93
C PRO A 83 5.03 -6.28 -3.76
N ILE A 84 4.26 -5.33 -3.26
CA ILE A 84 3.16 -5.54 -2.34
C ILE A 84 1.89 -4.96 -2.96
N ARG A 85 0.91 -5.83 -3.23
CA ARG A 85 -0.31 -5.50 -3.94
C ARG A 85 -1.52 -5.50 -3.01
N ARG A 86 -2.35 -4.46 -3.12
CA ARG A 86 -3.70 -4.46 -2.54
C ARG A 86 -4.61 -5.39 -3.35
N LEU A 87 -5.25 -6.33 -2.69
CA LEU A 87 -6.22 -7.23 -3.29
C LEU A 87 -7.58 -6.53 -3.33
N VAL A 88 -8.12 -6.34 -4.53
CA VAL A 88 -9.43 -5.73 -4.76
C VAL A 88 -10.40 -6.85 -5.17
N PRO A 89 -11.51 -7.07 -4.46
CA PRO A 89 -12.50 -8.08 -4.83
C PRO A 89 -13.10 -7.82 -6.22
N PRO A 90 -13.50 -8.87 -6.96
CA PRO A 90 -14.22 -8.70 -8.23
C PRO A 90 -15.47 -7.84 -8.06
N GLY A 91 -15.62 -6.82 -8.90
CA GLY A 91 -16.75 -5.90 -8.87
C GLY A 91 -16.64 -4.75 -7.85
N ASP A 92 -15.55 -4.65 -7.08
CA ASP A 92 -15.26 -3.47 -6.25
C ASP A 92 -14.53 -2.40 -7.09
N ASP A 93 -14.97 -1.16 -6.93
CA ASP A 93 -14.51 0.03 -7.67
C ASP A 93 -13.28 0.71 -7.06
N SER A 94 -12.75 0.17 -5.95
CA SER A 94 -11.59 0.75 -5.29
C SER A 94 -10.37 0.75 -6.21
N PRO A 95 -9.48 1.75 -6.08
CA PRO A 95 -8.24 1.75 -6.84
C PRO A 95 -7.39 0.51 -6.52
N SER A 96 -6.76 0.00 -7.57
CA SER A 96 -5.65 -0.94 -7.45
C SER A 96 -4.42 -0.19 -6.93
N ILE A 97 -3.71 -0.78 -5.98
CA ILE A 97 -2.50 -0.18 -5.40
C ILE A 97 -1.41 -1.24 -5.40
N VAL A 98 -0.24 -0.87 -5.89
CA VAL A 98 0.98 -1.68 -5.80
C VAL A 98 2.12 -0.79 -5.31
N VAL A 99 2.89 -1.33 -4.39
CA VAL A 99 4.03 -0.66 -3.77
C VAL A 99 5.24 -1.56 -3.92
N TRP A 100 6.33 -1.02 -4.44
CA TRP A 100 7.56 -1.79 -4.64
C TRP A 100 8.63 -1.32 -3.67
N PHE A 101 9.25 -2.28 -3.01
CA PHE A 101 10.34 -2.05 -2.07
C PHE A 101 11.62 -2.71 -2.56
N ASP A 102 12.71 -1.97 -2.53
CA ASP A 102 14.04 -2.53 -2.71
C ASP A 102 14.57 -2.99 -1.35
N PRO A 103 14.94 -4.28 -1.19
CA PRO A 103 15.48 -4.80 0.07
C PRO A 103 16.67 -4.00 0.60
N ASP A 104 17.52 -3.45 -0.28
CA ASP A 104 18.70 -2.68 0.09
C ASP A 104 18.37 -1.25 0.54
N ARG A 105 17.12 -0.80 0.36
CA ARG A 105 16.65 0.59 0.60
C ARG A 105 15.40 0.69 1.46
N LEU A 106 15.08 -0.38 2.18
CA LEU A 106 14.01 -0.36 3.16
C LEU A 106 14.22 0.77 4.20
N PRO A 107 13.13 1.39 4.70
CA PRO A 107 11.72 1.04 4.48
C PRO A 107 11.07 1.84 3.33
N TRP A 108 11.84 2.50 2.46
CA TRP A 108 11.28 3.43 1.47
C TRP A 108 10.86 2.71 0.18
N PRO A 109 9.67 3.02 -0.38
CA PRO A 109 9.28 2.44 -1.65
C PRO A 109 10.08 3.05 -2.80
N VAL A 110 10.49 2.22 -3.75
CA VAL A 110 11.12 2.66 -5.01
C VAL A 110 10.09 2.95 -6.11
N ARG A 111 8.86 2.45 -5.95
CA ARG A 111 7.72 2.79 -6.80
C ARG A 111 6.40 2.66 -6.04
N VAL A 112 5.44 3.54 -6.34
CA VAL A 112 4.05 3.43 -5.90
C VAL A 112 3.15 3.65 -7.10
N ARG A 113 2.29 2.69 -7.42
CA ARG A 113 1.29 2.83 -8.48
C ARG A 113 -0.12 2.70 -7.91
N VAL A 114 -0.94 3.70 -8.19
CA VAL A 114 -2.37 3.73 -7.86
C VAL A 114 -3.13 3.83 -9.18
N ALA A 115 -3.93 2.83 -9.53
CA ALA A 115 -4.74 2.83 -10.74
C ALA A 115 -6.23 2.81 -10.36
N GLU A 116 -6.94 3.85 -10.78
CA GLU A 116 -8.38 4.04 -10.58
C GLU A 116 -9.20 3.16 -11.55
N ALA A 117 -10.45 2.90 -11.21
CA ALA A 117 -11.35 2.08 -12.03
C ALA A 117 -11.66 2.69 -13.41
N ASP A 118 -11.51 4.01 -13.55
CA ASP A 118 -11.73 4.76 -14.80
C ASP A 118 -10.52 4.70 -15.76
N GLY A 119 -9.45 4.01 -15.39
CA GLY A 119 -8.23 3.85 -16.18
C GLY A 119 -7.15 4.91 -15.93
N GLN A 120 -7.41 5.92 -15.10
CA GLN A 120 -6.38 6.86 -14.66
C GLN A 120 -5.41 6.18 -13.71
N ALA A 121 -4.13 6.58 -13.74
CA ALA A 121 -3.14 6.07 -12.82
C ALA A 121 -2.16 7.16 -12.37
N LEU A 122 -1.83 7.13 -11.08
CA LEU A 122 -0.68 7.79 -10.50
C LEU A 122 0.45 6.76 -10.42
N ASP A 123 1.63 7.12 -10.93
CA ASP A 123 2.85 6.30 -10.84
C ASP A 123 3.98 7.15 -10.29
N GLN A 124 4.37 6.90 -9.04
CA GLN A 124 5.51 7.55 -8.39
C GLN A 124 6.71 6.61 -8.50
N VAL A 125 7.83 7.13 -9.01
CA VAL A 125 9.00 6.33 -9.36
C VAL A 125 10.26 6.99 -8.81
N LEU A 126 11.15 6.20 -8.21
CA LEU A 126 12.49 6.64 -7.79
C LEU A 126 13.26 7.21 -8.98
N GLN A 127 13.71 8.46 -8.85
CA GLN A 127 14.40 9.18 -9.93
C GLN A 127 15.93 9.06 -9.86
N ARG A 128 16.49 8.92 -8.65
CA ARG A 128 17.93 8.89 -8.45
C ARG A 128 18.28 8.02 -7.24
N ILE A 129 19.42 7.35 -7.33
CA ILE A 129 20.08 6.65 -6.25
C ILE A 129 21.39 7.40 -6.04
N ASP A 130 21.50 8.12 -4.94
CA ASP A 130 22.68 8.93 -4.59
C ASP A 130 23.55 8.16 -3.59
#